data_AF-A0A3R7Q9M8-F1
#
_entry.id   AF-A0A3R7Q9M8-F1
#
_cell.length_a   1.000
_cell.length_b   1.000
_cell.length_c   1.000
_cell.angle_alpha   90.00
_cell.angle_beta   90.00
_cell.angle_gamma   90.00
#
_symmetry.space_group_name_H-M   'P 1'
#
loop_
_entity.id
_entity.type
_entity.pdbx_description
1 polymer ?
#
loop_
_entity_poly.entity_id
_entity_poly.type
_entity_poly.pdbx_seq_one_letter_code
_entity_poly.pdbx_strand_id
1 'polypeptide(L)'
;MSPTTSASEKKKATRTITIIIMVAIMPKKTTKSSSVTTKTKKKKTFRSKFEESVAKNLDSQGVDYEYEAYRLPYIVERNYLPDFRLPSGVYVEAKGYFKSADQRKHKLLKAQSPDIEVRFVFQNARGRVQGSKLTCIEWCEKNGFLYAEGTVPKEWLHE
;
A
#
# COMPACT_ATOMS: atom_id res chain seq x y z
N MET A 1 -51.08 4.99 -35.67
CA MET A 1 -49.95 4.39 -36.41
C MET A 1 -48.66 4.84 -35.72
N SER A 2 -47.98 3.92 -35.05
CA SER A 2 -46.59 4.08 -34.60
C SER A 2 -45.64 4.04 -35.82
N PRO A 3 -44.40 4.54 -35.70
CA PRO A 3 -43.30 3.77 -35.08
C PRO A 3 -42.47 4.63 -34.11
N THR A 4 -42.29 4.23 -32.84
CA THR A 4 -41.11 3.49 -32.32
C THR A 4 -39.76 3.90 -32.91
N THR A 5 -39.02 4.75 -32.17
CA THR A 5 -37.56 4.85 -32.29
C THR A 5 -36.93 4.53 -30.93
N SER A 6 -36.29 3.37 -30.89
CA SER A 6 -35.47 2.82 -29.81
C SER A 6 -34.16 3.59 -29.72
N ALA A 7 -33.87 4.20 -28.56
CA ALA A 7 -32.54 4.70 -28.22
C ALA A 7 -31.84 3.71 -27.28
N SER A 8 -30.87 3.01 -27.87
CA SER A 8 -29.92 2.06 -27.29
C SER A 8 -29.34 2.52 -25.94
N GLU A 9 -29.73 1.83 -24.88
CA GLU A 9 -29.15 1.86 -23.55
C GLU A 9 -27.75 1.23 -23.57
N LYS A 10 -26.69 2.05 -23.56
CA LYS A 10 -25.31 1.57 -23.43
C LYS A 10 -25.08 1.10 -21.99
N LYS A 11 -25.33 -0.19 -21.74
CA LYS A 11 -24.90 -0.90 -20.52
C LYS A 11 -23.38 -0.78 -20.38
N LYS A 12 -22.92 0.08 -19.47
CA LYS A 12 -21.52 0.14 -19.04
C LYS A 12 -21.28 -1.12 -18.22
N ALA A 13 -20.60 -2.09 -18.81
CA ALA A 13 -20.23 -3.33 -18.16
C ALA A 13 -19.30 -3.02 -16.99
N THR A 14 -19.85 -3.00 -15.78
CA THR A 14 -19.09 -3.00 -14.53
C THR A 14 -18.39 -4.35 -14.45
N ARG A 15 -17.12 -4.40 -14.85
CA ARG A 15 -16.28 -5.58 -14.63
C ARG A 15 -16.02 -5.67 -13.14
N THR A 16 -16.82 -6.48 -12.46
CA THR A 16 -16.57 -6.95 -11.10
C THR A 16 -15.22 -7.65 -11.10
N ILE A 17 -14.21 -7.02 -10.51
CA ILE A 17 -12.90 -7.63 -10.27
C ILE A 17 -13.09 -8.62 -9.12
N THR A 18 -13.48 -9.85 -9.45
CA THR A 18 -13.47 -10.98 -8.52
C THR A 18 -12.00 -11.34 -8.27
N ILE A 19 -11.42 -10.78 -7.21
CA ILE A 19 -10.13 -11.25 -6.69
C ILE A 19 -10.40 -12.59 -6.01
N ILE A 20 -10.10 -13.68 -6.72
CA ILE A 20 -10.07 -15.04 -6.17
C ILE A 20 -8.92 -15.11 -5.17
N ILE A 21 -9.21 -14.91 -3.87
CA ILE A 21 -8.28 -15.19 -2.78
C ILE A 21 -8.51 -16.65 -2.35
N MET A 22 -7.83 -17.60 -3.00
CA MET A 22 -7.63 -18.94 -2.43
C MET A 22 -6.56 -18.85 -1.34
N VAL A 23 -6.96 -18.58 -0.09
CA VAL A 23 -6.10 -18.85 1.08
C VAL A 23 -6.37 -20.28 1.53
N ALA A 24 -5.52 -21.20 1.09
CA ALA A 24 -5.43 -22.52 1.68
C ALA A 24 -4.86 -22.39 3.10
N ILE A 25 -5.74 -22.36 4.10
CA ILE A 25 -5.37 -22.53 5.51
C ILE A 25 -5.10 -24.03 5.72
N MET A 26 -3.84 -24.45 5.63
CA MET A 26 -3.44 -25.80 6.07
C MET A 26 -3.14 -25.78 7.58
N PRO A 27 -3.75 -26.64 8.41
CA PRO A 27 -3.35 -26.81 9.80
C PRO A 27 -2.02 -27.57 9.86
N LYS A 28 -0.99 -26.99 10.48
CA LYS A 28 0.27 -27.69 10.78
C LYS A 28 0.02 -28.68 11.93
N LYS A 29 0.27 -29.97 11.66
CA LYS A 29 0.22 -31.06 12.64
C LYS A 29 1.26 -30.84 13.75
N THR A 30 0.81 -30.88 15.00
CA THR A 30 1.64 -30.93 16.20
C THR A 30 2.17 -32.35 16.42
N THR A 31 3.48 -32.55 16.37
CA THR A 31 4.14 -33.75 16.87
C THR A 31 4.92 -33.41 18.14
N LYS A 32 4.53 -34.02 19.26
CA LYS A 32 5.30 -34.04 20.51
C LYS A 32 6.53 -34.94 20.31
N SER A 33 7.72 -34.46 20.69
CA SER A 33 8.78 -35.32 21.20
C SER A 33 9.72 -34.52 22.08
N SER A 34 9.83 -34.98 23.33
CA SER A 34 10.69 -34.50 24.39
C SER A 34 12.16 -34.84 24.15
N SER A 35 13.04 -33.86 24.29
CA SER A 35 14.43 -34.10 24.72
C SER A 35 14.89 -32.92 25.59
N VAL A 36 15.26 -33.23 26.83
CA VAL A 36 15.84 -32.26 27.76
C VAL A 36 17.26 -31.99 27.28
N THR A 37 17.47 -30.84 26.67
CA THR A 37 18.81 -30.29 26.42
C THR A 37 18.89 -28.97 27.17
N THR A 38 19.80 -28.89 28.14
CA THR A 38 20.11 -27.69 28.92
C THR A 38 20.61 -26.58 27.99
N LYS A 39 19.66 -25.81 27.42
CA LYS A 39 19.95 -24.62 26.62
C LYS A 39 20.42 -23.51 27.55
N THR A 40 21.69 -23.13 27.40
CA THR A 40 22.22 -21.86 27.90
C THR A 40 21.27 -20.71 27.49
N LYS A 41 20.68 -20.02 28.47
CA LYS A 41 19.75 -18.89 28.25
C LYS A 41 20.49 -17.79 27.47
N LYS A 42 20.28 -17.71 26.15
CA LYS A 42 20.61 -16.50 25.39
C LYS A 42 19.90 -15.33 26.06
N LYS A 43 20.65 -14.28 26.42
CA LYS A 43 20.09 -13.01 26.88
C LYS A 43 19.06 -12.55 25.84
N LYS A 44 17.79 -12.41 26.23
CA LYS A 44 16.77 -11.77 25.38
C LYS A 44 17.22 -10.31 25.19
N THR A 45 17.56 -9.94 23.96
CA THR A 45 17.83 -8.54 23.61
C THR A 45 16.51 -7.91 23.15
N PHE A 46 15.87 -7.16 24.04
CA PHE A 46 14.67 -6.38 23.72
C PHE A 46 15.02 -5.22 22.78
N ARG A 47 14.09 -4.78 21.93
CA ARG A 47 14.36 -3.70 20.95
C ARG A 47 14.38 -2.32 21.58
N SER A 48 13.82 -2.19 22.79
CA SER A 48 13.83 -0.95 23.55
C SER A 48 13.90 -1.21 25.06
N LYS A 49 14.39 -0.20 25.80
CA LYS A 49 14.37 -0.22 27.28
C LYS A 49 12.95 -0.35 27.84
N PHE A 50 11.97 0.18 27.12
CA PHE A 50 10.56 0.08 27.52
C PHE A 50 10.06 -1.36 27.44
N GLU A 51 10.33 -2.06 26.33
CA GLU A 51 10.01 -3.49 26.20
C GLU A 51 10.69 -4.34 27.28
N GLU A 52 11.95 -4.05 27.61
CA GLU A 52 12.65 -4.71 28.73
C GLU A 52 11.93 -4.48 30.07
N SER A 53 11.44 -3.26 30.32
CA SER A 53 10.71 -2.95 31.55
C SER A 53 9.38 -3.71 31.64
N VAL A 54 8.67 -3.87 30.52
CA VAL A 54 7.43 -4.67 30.44
C VAL A 54 7.74 -6.14 30.71
N ALA A 55 8.79 -6.69 30.10
CA ALA A 55 9.23 -8.06 30.35
C ALA A 55 9.55 -8.32 31.83
N LYS A 56 10.28 -7.40 32.49
CA LYS A 56 10.55 -7.48 33.94
C LYS A 56 9.27 -7.43 34.77
N ASN A 57 8.30 -6.61 34.36
CA ASN A 57 7.01 -6.55 35.04
C ASN A 57 6.23 -7.87 34.90
N LEU A 58 6.24 -8.52 33.73
CA LEU A 58 5.64 -9.84 33.53
C LEU A 58 6.36 -10.93 34.34
N ASP A 59 7.70 -10.93 34.32
CA ASP A 59 8.53 -11.84 35.12
C ASP A 59 8.22 -11.67 36.63
N SER A 60 8.06 -10.43 37.11
CA SER A 60 7.73 -10.13 38.52
C SER A 60 6.34 -10.60 38.95
N GLN A 61 5.43 -10.76 37.99
CA GLN A 61 4.09 -11.30 38.21
C GLN A 61 4.03 -12.83 38.00
N GLY A 62 5.15 -13.47 37.67
CA GLY A 62 5.20 -14.91 37.39
C GLY A 62 4.46 -15.30 36.10
N VAL A 63 4.32 -14.39 35.14
CA VAL A 63 3.61 -14.64 33.88
C VAL A 63 4.61 -15.08 32.80
N ASP A 64 4.42 -16.28 32.27
CA ASP A 64 5.18 -16.76 31.10
C ASP A 64 4.79 -16.00 29.83
N TYR A 65 5.78 -15.62 29.02
CA TYR A 65 5.55 -14.93 27.75
C TYR A 65 6.57 -15.31 26.66
N GLU A 66 6.10 -15.20 25.42
CA GLU A 66 6.90 -15.28 24.21
C GLU A 66 7.13 -13.86 23.66
N TYR A 67 8.37 -13.55 23.28
CA TYR A 67 8.74 -12.21 22.78
C TYR A 67 9.05 -12.30 21.28
N GLU A 68 8.33 -11.51 20.47
CA GLU A 68 8.43 -11.48 19.00
C GLU A 68 8.32 -12.86 18.30
N ALA A 69 7.62 -13.82 18.92
CA ALA A 69 7.56 -15.20 18.43
C ALA A 69 6.64 -15.38 17.20
N TYR A 70 5.69 -14.48 16.97
CA TYR A 70 4.66 -14.64 15.95
C TYR A 70 4.56 -13.43 15.03
N ARG A 71 4.25 -13.69 13.76
CA ARG A 71 3.82 -12.68 12.78
C ARG A 71 2.36 -12.95 12.43
N LEU A 72 1.48 -12.00 12.76
CA LEU A 72 0.06 -12.10 12.46
C LEU A 72 -0.22 -11.42 11.11
N PRO A 73 -0.69 -12.14 10.08
CA PRO A 73 -1.06 -11.53 8.82
C PRO A 73 -2.37 -10.73 8.96
N TYR A 74 -2.47 -9.60 8.25
CA TYR A 74 -3.70 -8.81 8.17
C TYR A 74 -3.82 -8.15 6.79
N ILE A 75 -5.06 -7.82 6.40
CA ILE A 75 -5.39 -7.16 5.13
C ILE A 75 -5.86 -5.74 5.42
N VAL A 76 -5.52 -4.80 4.55
CA VAL A 76 -5.94 -3.40 4.64
C VAL A 76 -6.60 -2.98 3.34
N GLU A 77 -7.91 -2.73 3.38
CA GLU A 77 -8.65 -2.12 2.27
C GLU A 77 -8.61 -0.60 2.38
N ARG A 78 -8.32 0.08 1.27
CA ARG A 78 -8.26 1.55 1.19
C ARG A 78 -8.82 2.02 -0.15
N ASN A 79 -9.51 3.15 -0.12
CA ASN A 79 -9.93 3.86 -1.32
C ASN A 79 -8.91 4.94 -1.67
N TYR A 80 -8.66 5.12 -2.96
CA TYR A 80 -7.88 6.23 -3.49
C TYR A 80 -8.83 7.37 -3.87
N LEU A 81 -8.63 8.54 -3.27
CA LEU A 81 -9.31 9.78 -3.64
C LEU A 81 -8.29 10.67 -4.37
N PRO A 82 -8.38 10.78 -5.71
CA PRO A 82 -7.54 11.68 -6.48
C PRO A 82 -7.97 13.13 -6.27
N ASP A 83 -7.04 14.08 -6.44
CA ASP A 83 -7.35 15.50 -6.29
C ASP A 83 -8.18 16.04 -7.47
N PHE A 84 -7.84 15.62 -8.70
CA PHE A 84 -8.53 16.05 -9.90
C PHE A 84 -8.74 14.90 -10.89
N ARG A 85 -9.71 15.07 -11.78
CA ARG A 85 -9.99 14.15 -12.89
C ARG A 85 -10.19 14.96 -14.17
N LEU A 86 -9.40 14.66 -15.20
CA LEU A 86 -9.48 15.33 -16.50
C LEU A 86 -10.61 14.73 -17.36
N PRO A 87 -11.11 15.45 -18.39
CA PRO A 87 -12.13 14.93 -19.31
C PRO A 87 -11.72 13.63 -20.02
N SER A 88 -10.43 13.46 -20.31
CA SER A 88 -9.85 12.23 -20.88
C SER A 88 -9.98 11.00 -19.95
N GLY A 89 -10.24 11.23 -18.67
CA GLY A 89 -10.34 10.19 -17.64
C GLY A 89 -9.08 10.02 -16.79
N VAL A 90 -7.98 10.69 -17.16
CA VAL A 90 -6.74 10.73 -16.39
C VAL A 90 -6.96 11.39 -15.02
N TYR A 91 -6.42 10.80 -13.97
CA TYR A 91 -6.42 11.38 -12.63
C TYR A 91 -5.14 12.18 -12.40
N VAL A 92 -5.27 13.34 -11.75
CA VAL A 92 -4.14 14.19 -11.38
C VAL A 92 -4.06 14.32 -9.87
N GLU A 93 -2.89 14.03 -9.31
CA GLU A 93 -2.55 14.24 -7.90
C GLU A 93 -1.61 15.44 -7.77
N ALA A 94 -2.03 16.47 -7.03
CA ALA A 94 -1.17 17.60 -6.70
C ALA A 94 -0.34 17.27 -5.45
N LYS A 95 0.97 17.53 -5.50
CA LYS A 95 1.87 17.16 -4.40
C LYS A 95 2.90 18.23 -4.06
N GLY A 96 2.85 18.70 -2.81
CA GLY A 96 3.98 19.39 -2.18
C GLY A 96 4.98 18.37 -1.65
N TYR A 97 4.77 17.91 -0.41
CA TYR A 97 5.65 16.92 0.22
C TYR A 97 5.29 15.47 -0.15
N PHE A 98 6.22 14.75 -0.79
CA PHE A 98 5.97 13.38 -1.26
C PHE A 98 6.30 12.33 -0.19
N LYS A 99 5.30 12.07 0.68
CA LYS A 99 5.41 11.14 1.82
C LYS A 99 5.64 9.69 1.39
N SER A 100 6.32 8.90 2.22
CA SER A 100 6.59 7.48 1.95
C SER A 100 5.32 6.63 1.88
N ALA A 101 4.25 7.05 2.58
CA ALA A 101 2.94 6.41 2.50
C ALA A 101 2.30 6.62 1.12
N ASP A 102 2.35 7.83 0.57
CA ASP A 102 1.83 8.13 -0.77
C ASP A 102 2.61 7.42 -1.87
N GLN A 103 3.94 7.34 -1.73
CA GLN A 103 4.78 6.55 -2.64
C GLN A 103 4.34 5.08 -2.68
N ARG A 104 4.03 4.49 -1.52
CA ARG A 104 3.56 3.10 -1.43
C ARG A 104 2.17 2.93 -2.02
N LYS A 105 1.26 3.85 -1.70
CA LYS A 105 -0.12 3.90 -2.21
C LYS A 105 -0.15 3.82 -3.74
N HIS A 106 0.57 4.72 -4.43
CA HIS A 106 0.50 4.78 -5.89
C HIS A 106 1.18 3.60 -6.58
N LYS A 107 2.28 3.05 -6.03
CA LYS A 107 2.86 1.80 -6.55
C LYS A 107 1.90 0.62 -6.44
N LEU A 108 1.20 0.50 -5.32
CA LEU A 108 0.19 -0.56 -5.12
C LEU A 108 -1.01 -0.36 -6.04
N LEU A 109 -1.52 0.87 -6.15
CA LEU A 109 -2.62 1.20 -7.06
C LEU A 109 -2.29 0.82 -8.50
N LYS A 110 -1.11 1.22 -9.00
CA LYS A 110 -0.66 0.87 -10.35
C LYS A 110 -0.50 -0.64 -10.56
N ALA A 111 0.00 -1.36 -9.56
CA ALA A 111 0.13 -2.81 -9.64
C ALA A 111 -1.22 -3.55 -9.63
N GLN A 112 -2.21 -3.03 -8.90
CA GLN A 112 -3.53 -3.65 -8.74
C GLN A 112 -4.55 -3.19 -9.79
N SER A 113 -4.35 -2.03 -10.40
CA SER A 113 -5.28 -1.39 -11.32
C SER A 113 -4.51 -0.62 -12.40
N PRO A 114 -3.82 -1.33 -13.32
CA PRO A 114 -2.97 -0.71 -14.34
C PRO A 114 -3.74 0.16 -15.33
N ASP A 115 -5.06 -0.05 -15.46
CA ASP A 115 -5.95 0.75 -16.31
C ASP A 115 -6.22 2.15 -15.73
N ILE A 116 -5.92 2.37 -14.45
CA ILE A 116 -6.08 3.68 -13.80
C ILE A 116 -4.82 4.50 -14.06
N GLU A 117 -4.94 5.51 -14.91
CA GLU A 117 -3.85 6.45 -15.15
C GLU A 117 -3.85 7.59 -14.12
N VAL A 118 -2.75 7.70 -13.39
CA VAL A 118 -2.50 8.79 -12.43
C VAL A 118 -1.23 9.54 -12.86
N ARG A 119 -1.33 10.87 -12.93
CA ARG A 119 -0.20 11.78 -13.17
C ARG A 119 -0.01 12.71 -11.98
N PHE A 120 1.22 13.17 -11.76
CA PHE A 120 1.54 14.06 -10.63
C PHE A 120 1.79 15.49 -11.07
N VAL A 121 1.29 16.47 -10.32
CA VAL A 121 1.75 17.86 -10.44
C VAL A 121 2.42 18.26 -9.14
N PHE A 122 3.74 18.44 -9.18
CA PHE A 122 4.51 18.78 -7.99
C PHE A 122 4.61 20.29 -7.79
N GLN A 123 4.59 20.74 -6.54
CA GLN A 123 4.99 22.11 -6.20
C GLN A 123 6.49 22.34 -6.47
N ASN A 124 7.30 21.31 -6.20
CA ASN A 124 8.74 21.27 -6.51
C ASN A 124 9.13 19.83 -6.86
N ALA A 125 9.26 19.54 -8.16
CA ALA A 125 9.55 18.21 -8.68
C ALA A 125 11.01 17.79 -8.41
N ARG A 126 11.92 18.76 -8.24
CA ARG A 126 13.32 18.52 -7.84
C ARG A 126 13.48 18.28 -6.34
N GLY A 127 12.41 18.48 -5.57
CA GLY A 127 12.38 18.14 -4.14
C GLY A 127 12.57 16.64 -3.91
N ARG A 128 13.16 16.27 -2.77
CA ARG A 128 13.40 14.87 -2.42
C ARG A 128 12.15 14.22 -1.85
N VAL A 129 11.92 12.96 -2.22
CA VAL A 129 10.85 12.18 -1.63
C VAL A 129 11.24 11.74 -0.21
N GLN A 130 10.24 11.61 0.67
CA GLN A 130 10.50 11.24 2.06
C GLN A 130 11.23 9.88 2.17
N GLY A 131 12.32 9.88 2.94
CA GLY A 131 13.09 8.67 3.26
C GLY A 131 14.01 8.18 2.14
N SER A 132 14.24 8.98 1.09
CA SER A 132 15.07 8.58 -0.05
C SER A 132 16.09 9.66 -0.47
N LYS A 133 17.06 9.26 -1.30
CA LYS A 133 17.93 10.16 -2.05
C LYS A 133 17.33 10.66 -3.36
N LEU A 134 16.30 9.99 -3.85
CA LEU A 134 15.62 10.35 -5.09
C LEU A 134 14.82 11.65 -4.94
N THR A 135 14.85 12.45 -6.00
CA THR A 135 13.90 13.53 -6.27
C THR A 135 12.52 12.96 -6.64
N CYS A 136 11.48 13.81 -6.62
CA CYS A 136 10.15 13.42 -7.10
C CYS A 136 10.18 12.98 -8.57
N ILE A 137 10.96 13.67 -9.41
CA ILE A 137 11.21 13.32 -10.82
C ILE A 137 11.77 11.91 -10.94
N GLU A 138 12.94 11.65 -10.34
CA GLU A 138 13.60 10.34 -10.45
C GLU A 138 12.72 9.21 -9.88
N TRP A 139 11.92 9.53 -8.85
CA TRP A 139 10.95 8.57 -8.33
C TRP A 139 9.85 8.28 -9.36
N CYS A 140 9.28 9.29 -10.00
CA CYS A 140 8.25 9.12 -11.03
C CYS A 140 8.78 8.34 -12.24
N GLU A 141 9.96 8.71 -12.76
CA GLU A 141 10.61 8.01 -13.88
C GLU A 141 10.85 6.54 -13.56
N LYS A 142 11.44 6.26 -12.38
CA LYS A 142 11.71 4.89 -11.93
C LYS A 142 10.44 4.02 -11.82
N ASN A 143 9.30 4.61 -11.51
CA ASN A 143 8.03 3.89 -11.32
C ASN A 143 7.06 4.06 -12.50
N GLY A 144 7.47 4.75 -13.57
CA GLY A 144 6.70 5.00 -14.78
C GLY A 144 5.45 5.86 -14.56
N PHE A 145 5.56 6.95 -13.80
CA PHE A 145 4.50 7.94 -13.67
C PHE A 145 4.85 9.20 -14.46
N LEU A 146 3.88 9.74 -15.21
CA LEU A 146 4.01 11.06 -15.79
C LEU A 146 3.86 12.13 -14.70
N TYR A 147 4.57 13.24 -14.88
CA TYR A 147 4.59 14.32 -13.91
C TYR A 147 4.76 15.68 -14.58
N ALA A 148 4.41 16.73 -13.85
CA ALA A 148 4.66 18.13 -14.19
C ALA A 148 5.01 18.92 -12.92
N GLU A 149 5.41 20.18 -13.07
CA GLU A 149 5.72 21.10 -11.97
C GLU A 149 4.84 22.35 -12.05
N GLY A 150 4.26 22.75 -10.93
CA GLY A 150 3.45 23.96 -10.76
C GLY A 150 2.04 23.88 -11.34
N THR A 151 1.88 23.46 -12.60
CA THR A 151 0.59 23.45 -13.30
C THR A 151 0.39 22.20 -14.13
N VAL A 152 -0.89 21.89 -14.46
CA VAL A 152 -1.24 20.83 -15.41
C VAL A 152 -0.87 21.29 -16.82
N PRO A 153 -0.01 20.54 -17.55
CA PRO A 153 0.37 20.88 -18.91
C PRO A 153 -0.83 20.83 -19.87
N LYS A 154 -0.82 21.68 -20.91
CA LYS A 154 -1.92 21.79 -21.87
C LYS A 154 -2.15 20.49 -22.64
N GLU A 155 -1.07 19.78 -22.95
CA GLU A 155 -1.10 18.48 -23.62
C GLU A 155 -1.99 17.49 -22.87
N TRP A 156 -1.97 17.46 -21.53
CA TRP A 156 -2.81 16.54 -20.76
C TRP A 156 -4.31 16.90 -20.83
N LEU A 157 -4.64 18.14 -21.14
CA LEU A 157 -6.02 18.64 -21.21
C LEU A 157 -6.70 18.32 -22.55
N HIS A 158 -5.92 18.02 -23.58
CA HIS A 158 -6.39 17.90 -24.97
C HIS A 158 -6.13 16.51 -25.60
N GLU A 159 -5.77 15.53 -24.78
CA GLU A 159 -5.75 14.10 -25.15
C GLU A 159 -7.17 13.53 -25.30
#